data_AF-A0A2S8WSL0-F1
#
_entry.id   AF-A0A2S8WSL0-F1
#
_cell.length_a   1.000
_cell.length_b   1.000
_cell.length_c   1.000
_cell.angle_alpha   90.00
_cell.angle_beta   90.00
_cell.angle_gamma   90.00
#
_symmetry.space_group_name_H-M   'P 1'
#
loop_
_entity.id
_entity.type
_entity.pdbx_description
1 polymer ?
#
loop_
_entity_poly.entity_id
_entity_poly.type
_entity_poly.pdbx_seq_one_letter_code
_entity_poly.pdbx_strand_id
1 'polypeptide(L)'
;MTWPQHRLAAYEQMVLSIRSLISAEGDLKPGSILSEIELLISRAETISQLPQPTQHEAFSAVPAVGNQARGATEPALQVSSADQLTQSQVLARWLWDRNLDLSATNGLSPERCERFSRAAGLAANPPVEVWTEVSGLLTKMGLLALEEPESMLIQRQFAHEQAHWLESLPAGDPFSHGTKATANRAAKAKTLARWLWDRNIDVPTMFGFSDKFRREIARNAEVNPPSSLTTWQSAAVLMAQMEVMAQADAGNPAVSRNHLDEHDRWATGTQIKP
;
A
#
# COMPACT_ATOMS: atom_id res chain seq x y z
N MET A 1 9.04 -18.44 -1.45
CA MET A 1 9.27 -18.77 -0.02
C MET A 1 7.93 -19.22 0.54
N THR A 2 7.78 -20.51 0.83
CA THR A 2 6.60 -21.06 1.51
C THR A 2 6.71 -20.75 3.01
N TRP A 3 5.63 -20.23 3.60
CA TRP A 3 5.61 -20.05 5.05
C TRP A 3 5.76 -21.41 5.74
N PRO A 4 6.60 -21.52 6.79
CA PRO A 4 6.68 -22.74 7.57
C PRO A 4 5.28 -23.14 8.07
N GLN A 5 4.91 -24.41 7.86
CA GLN A 5 3.55 -24.91 8.06
C GLN A 5 2.99 -24.66 9.47
N HIS A 6 3.88 -24.61 10.48
CA HIS A 6 3.54 -24.28 11.86
C HIS A 6 3.14 -22.81 12.06
N ARG A 7 3.70 -21.87 11.28
CA ARG A 7 3.33 -20.44 11.35
C ARG A 7 1.97 -20.19 10.69
N LEU A 8 1.68 -20.90 9.60
CA LEU A 8 0.38 -20.83 8.94
C LEU A 8 -0.74 -21.32 9.88
N ALA A 9 -0.53 -22.46 10.56
CA ALA A 9 -1.49 -22.98 11.53
C ALA A 9 -1.72 -22.02 12.71
N ALA A 10 -0.67 -21.33 13.20
CA ALA A 10 -0.80 -20.35 14.27
C ALA A 10 -1.63 -19.12 13.83
N TYR A 11 -1.42 -18.64 12.61
CA TYR A 11 -2.16 -17.52 12.04
C TYR A 11 -3.65 -17.88 11.82
N GLU A 12 -3.93 -19.07 11.27
CA GLU A 12 -5.30 -19.55 11.09
C GLU A 12 -6.06 -19.65 12.42
N GLN A 13 -5.39 -20.15 13.47
CA GLN A 13 -5.97 -20.19 14.82
C GLN A 13 -6.27 -18.79 15.37
N MET A 14 -5.35 -17.83 15.21
CA MET A 14 -5.56 -16.45 15.64
C MET A 14 -6.76 -15.81 14.93
N VAL A 15 -6.89 -16.00 13.61
CA VAL A 15 -8.02 -15.46 12.83
C VAL A 15 -9.36 -16.08 13.25
N LEU A 16 -9.38 -17.40 13.53
CA LEU A 16 -10.57 -18.07 14.03
C LEU A 16 -10.99 -17.56 15.41
N SER A 17 -10.05 -17.34 16.32
CA SER A 17 -10.32 -16.76 17.65
C SER A 17 -10.89 -15.34 17.54
N ILE A 18 -10.31 -14.48 16.70
CA ILE A 18 -10.81 -13.11 16.49
C ILE A 18 -12.23 -13.13 15.93
N ARG A 19 -12.51 -14.00 14.93
CA ARG A 19 -13.86 -14.14 14.37
C ARG A 19 -14.87 -14.65 15.39
N SER A 20 -14.46 -15.58 16.26
CA SER A 20 -15.30 -16.08 17.35
C SER A 20 -15.63 -14.98 18.35
N LEU A 21 -14.66 -14.11 18.69
CA LEU A 21 -14.88 -12.99 19.60
C LEU A 21 -15.82 -11.93 19.03
N ILE A 22 -15.66 -11.60 17.75
CA ILE A 22 -16.55 -10.66 17.05
C ILE A 22 -17.96 -11.24 16.92
N SER A 23 -18.09 -12.54 16.69
CA SER A 23 -19.40 -13.18 16.51
C SER A 23 -20.14 -13.44 17.82
N ALA A 24 -19.43 -13.38 18.97
CA ALA A 24 -20.00 -13.53 20.31
C ALA A 24 -20.63 -12.22 20.85
N GLU A 25 -20.90 -11.25 19.96
CA GLU A 25 -21.59 -9.98 20.25
C GLU A 25 -22.92 -10.20 20.97
N GLY A 26 -22.87 -10.13 22.29
CA GLY A 26 -24.02 -10.14 23.17
C GLY A 26 -23.74 -9.53 24.53
N ASP A 27 -22.53 -9.71 25.08
CA ASP A 27 -22.25 -9.22 26.45
C ASP A 27 -20.76 -9.00 26.80
N LEU A 28 -19.86 -8.91 25.81
CA LEU A 28 -18.43 -8.76 26.08
C LEU A 28 -18.05 -7.29 26.34
N LYS A 29 -17.44 -7.03 27.51
CA LYS A 29 -16.91 -5.71 27.85
C LYS A 29 -15.65 -5.43 27.01
N PRO A 30 -15.46 -4.22 26.48
CA PRO A 30 -14.30 -3.88 25.64
C PRO A 30 -12.93 -4.26 26.24
N GLY A 31 -12.80 -4.24 27.56
CA GLY A 31 -11.56 -4.62 28.25
C GLY A 31 -11.21 -6.11 28.14
N SER A 32 -12.20 -7.03 28.05
CA SER A 32 -11.90 -8.45 27.91
C SER A 32 -11.39 -8.80 26.52
N ILE A 33 -11.90 -8.11 25.49
CA ILE A 33 -11.48 -8.29 24.10
C ILE A 33 -10.01 -7.88 23.93
N LEU A 34 -9.60 -6.76 24.53
CA LEU A 34 -8.21 -6.30 24.45
C LEU A 34 -7.24 -7.28 25.12
N SER A 35 -7.55 -7.75 26.33
CA SER A 35 -6.71 -8.75 27.02
C SER A 35 -6.60 -10.07 26.26
N GLU A 36 -7.65 -10.47 25.55
CA GLU A 36 -7.66 -11.71 24.77
C GLU A 36 -6.88 -11.57 23.45
N ILE A 37 -6.93 -10.38 22.82
CA ILE A 37 -6.09 -10.03 21.67
C ILE A 37 -4.60 -9.99 22.09
N GLU A 38 -4.27 -9.36 23.22
CA GLU A 38 -2.90 -9.33 23.75
C GLU A 38 -2.35 -10.74 24.03
N LEU A 39 -3.17 -11.63 24.60
CA LEU A 39 -2.81 -13.02 24.84
C LEU A 39 -2.55 -13.78 23.53
N LEU A 40 -3.36 -13.55 22.49
CA LEU A 40 -3.18 -14.16 21.17
C LEU A 40 -1.88 -13.68 20.49
N ILE A 41 -1.57 -12.39 20.58
CA ILE A 41 -0.32 -11.81 20.06
C ILE A 41 0.89 -12.44 20.76
N SER A 42 0.90 -12.49 22.09
CA SER A 42 1.99 -13.09 22.86
C SER A 42 2.22 -14.57 22.53
N ARG A 43 1.14 -15.32 22.28
CA ARG A 43 1.22 -16.73 21.86
C ARG A 43 1.82 -16.88 20.46
N ALA A 44 1.46 -16.00 19.52
CA ALA A 44 2.00 -16.00 18.16
C ALA A 44 3.50 -15.64 18.14
N GLU A 45 3.94 -14.72 19.00
CA GLU A 45 5.36 -14.38 19.19
C GLU A 45 6.16 -15.57 19.71
N THR A 46 5.62 -16.28 20.71
CA THR A 46 6.25 -17.49 21.28
C THR A 46 6.46 -18.58 20.22
N ILE A 47 5.45 -18.80 19.36
CA ILE A 47 5.55 -19.79 18.26
C ILE A 47 6.58 -19.34 17.21
N SER A 48 6.70 -18.04 16.96
CA SER A 48 7.63 -17.48 15.97
C SER A 48 9.09 -17.61 16.41
N GLN A 49 9.36 -17.70 17.71
CA GLN A 49 10.68 -17.87 18.32
C GLN A 49 11.14 -19.34 18.43
N LEU A 50 10.28 -20.32 18.12
CA LEU A 50 10.70 -21.73 18.14
C LEU A 50 11.79 -21.98 17.08
N PRO A 51 12.91 -22.62 17.44
CA PRO A 51 13.97 -22.94 16.49
C PRO A 51 13.41 -23.87 15.40
N GLN A 52 13.73 -23.55 14.14
CA GLN A 52 13.38 -24.39 13.00
C GLN A 52 13.97 -25.79 13.24
N PRO A 53 13.19 -26.88 13.08
CA PRO A 53 13.76 -28.22 13.14
C PRO A 53 14.83 -28.33 12.05
N THR A 54 16.08 -28.53 12.47
CA THR A 54 17.20 -28.70 11.56
C THR A 54 16.93 -29.93 10.69
N GLN A 55 16.90 -29.75 9.37
CA GLN A 55 16.59 -30.78 8.37
C GLN A 55 17.61 -31.95 8.30
N HIS A 56 18.52 -32.07 9.28
CA HIS A 56 19.67 -32.96 9.23
C HIS A 56 19.42 -34.40 9.74
N GLU A 57 18.25 -34.75 10.28
CA GLU A 57 18.01 -36.11 10.80
C GLU A 57 17.25 -37.06 9.87
N ALA A 58 16.76 -36.62 8.70
CA ALA A 58 15.89 -37.47 7.86
C ALA A 58 16.57 -38.14 6.65
N PHE A 59 17.84 -37.88 6.36
CA PHE A 59 18.52 -38.47 5.19
C PHE A 59 19.88 -39.06 5.57
N SER A 60 19.87 -40.28 6.10
CA SER A 60 21.03 -41.16 6.06
C SER A 60 20.58 -42.56 5.64
N ALA A 61 20.90 -42.90 4.38
CA ALA A 61 21.39 -44.21 3.92
C ALA A 61 21.03 -44.47 2.45
N VAL A 62 21.85 -43.99 1.50
CA VAL A 62 22.06 -44.67 0.21
C VAL A 62 23.55 -44.52 -0.18
N PRO A 63 24.28 -45.61 -0.46
CA PRO A 63 25.70 -45.55 -0.79
C PRO A 63 25.96 -45.25 -2.28
N ALA A 64 27.13 -44.67 -2.52
CA ALA A 64 27.64 -44.18 -3.79
C ALA A 64 28.39 -45.24 -4.63
N VAL A 65 28.37 -45.05 -5.95
CA VAL A 65 29.34 -45.56 -6.95
C VAL A 65 29.53 -44.42 -7.97
N GLY A 66 30.66 -43.72 -8.04
CA GLY A 66 31.82 -43.97 -8.95
C GLY A 66 31.49 -43.54 -10.39
N ASN A 67 32.25 -42.74 -11.15
CA ASN A 67 33.65 -42.38 -11.11
C ASN A 67 33.95 -41.22 -12.11
N GLN A 68 35.16 -40.67 -11.99
CA GLN A 68 35.79 -39.53 -12.67
C GLN A 68 35.85 -39.55 -14.21
N ALA A 69 35.95 -38.36 -14.84
CA ALA A 69 36.99 -38.06 -15.84
C ALA A 69 37.21 -36.54 -16.04
N ARG A 70 38.49 -36.18 -16.18
CA ARG A 70 39.07 -34.83 -16.32
C ARG A 70 38.89 -34.24 -17.74
N GLY A 71 38.79 -32.91 -17.80
CA GLY A 71 39.04 -32.12 -19.01
C GLY A 71 39.25 -30.66 -18.65
N ALA A 72 40.51 -30.21 -18.63
CA ALA A 72 40.89 -28.83 -18.37
C ALA A 72 40.65 -27.97 -19.63
N THR A 73 39.86 -26.91 -19.47
CA THR A 73 39.75 -25.80 -20.43
C THR A 73 39.72 -24.51 -19.62
N GLU A 74 40.56 -23.54 -19.98
CA GLU A 74 40.61 -22.21 -19.36
C GLU A 74 39.21 -21.55 -19.36
N PRO A 75 38.73 -21.03 -18.22
CA PRO A 75 37.47 -20.30 -18.22
C PRO A 75 37.72 -18.88 -18.76
N ALA A 76 37.12 -18.59 -19.90
CA ALA A 76 36.76 -17.22 -20.24
C ALA A 76 35.99 -16.64 -19.03
N LEU A 77 36.31 -15.39 -18.65
CA LEU A 77 35.54 -14.62 -17.68
C LEU A 77 34.07 -14.58 -18.12
N GLN A 78 33.29 -15.55 -17.63
CA GLN A 78 31.85 -15.50 -17.63
C GLN A 78 31.49 -14.31 -16.75
N VAL A 79 31.02 -13.23 -17.36
CA VAL A 79 30.22 -12.24 -16.65
C VAL A 79 29.09 -13.04 -16.02
N SER A 80 29.14 -13.14 -14.69
CA SER A 80 28.21 -13.96 -13.92
C SER A 80 26.79 -13.65 -14.36
N SER A 81 26.03 -14.66 -14.77
CA SER A 81 24.62 -14.57 -15.13
C SER A 81 23.72 -14.16 -13.94
N ALA A 82 24.31 -13.71 -12.83
CA ALA A 82 23.66 -13.32 -11.59
C ALA A 82 22.96 -11.95 -11.66
N ASP A 83 23.21 -11.13 -12.69
CA ASP A 83 22.65 -9.76 -12.79
C ASP A 83 21.49 -9.61 -13.79
N GLN A 84 21.05 -10.68 -14.45
CA GLN A 84 19.88 -10.60 -15.35
C GLN A 84 18.58 -10.85 -14.55
N LEU A 85 17.79 -9.80 -14.39
CA LEU A 85 16.44 -9.89 -13.81
C LEU A 85 15.57 -10.83 -14.65
N THR A 86 14.78 -11.67 -13.99
CA THR A 86 13.77 -12.49 -14.65
C THR A 86 12.66 -11.61 -15.25
N GLN A 87 11.91 -12.13 -16.22
CA GLN A 87 10.75 -11.42 -16.78
C GLN A 87 9.72 -11.05 -15.69
N SER A 88 9.50 -11.94 -14.71
CA SER A 88 8.63 -11.67 -13.56
C SER A 88 9.16 -10.55 -12.67
N GLN A 89 10.47 -10.46 -12.46
CA GLN A 89 11.09 -9.37 -11.70
C GLN A 89 11.05 -8.03 -12.43
N VAL A 90 11.30 -8.01 -13.75
CA VAL A 90 11.18 -6.79 -14.58
C VAL A 90 9.75 -6.27 -14.55
N LEU A 91 8.76 -7.16 -14.73
CA LEU A 91 7.34 -6.78 -14.68
C LEU A 91 6.90 -6.34 -13.29
N ALA A 92 7.25 -7.08 -12.24
CA ALA A 92 6.90 -6.72 -10.87
C ALA A 92 7.46 -5.35 -10.51
N ARG A 93 8.73 -5.10 -10.82
CA ARG A 93 9.35 -3.78 -10.61
C ARG A 93 8.65 -2.69 -11.43
N TRP A 94 8.36 -2.93 -12.70
CA TRP A 94 7.70 -1.95 -13.56
C TRP A 94 6.28 -1.59 -13.09
N LEU A 95 5.52 -2.59 -12.62
CA LEU A 95 4.17 -2.43 -12.06
C LEU A 95 4.23 -1.71 -10.72
N TRP A 96 5.15 -2.12 -9.86
CA TRP A 96 5.40 -1.52 -8.55
C TRP A 96 5.81 -0.04 -8.66
N ASP A 97 6.78 0.26 -9.52
CA ASP A 97 7.23 1.63 -9.82
C ASP A 97 6.10 2.50 -10.38
N ARG A 98 5.00 1.89 -10.87
CA ARG A 98 3.81 2.57 -11.39
C ARG A 98 2.59 2.49 -10.47
N ASN A 99 2.72 1.87 -9.30
CA ASN A 99 1.63 1.54 -8.39
C ASN A 99 0.44 0.85 -9.06
N LEU A 100 0.71 -0.03 -10.02
CA LEU A 100 -0.32 -0.81 -10.71
C LEU A 100 -0.60 -2.07 -9.90
N ASP A 101 -1.75 -2.10 -9.25
CA ASP A 101 -2.16 -3.24 -8.45
C ASP A 101 -2.60 -4.43 -9.32
N LEU A 102 -1.89 -5.56 -9.17
CA LEU A 102 -2.31 -6.85 -9.75
C LEU A 102 -3.31 -7.59 -8.85
N SER A 103 -3.56 -7.19 -7.61
CA SER A 103 -4.54 -7.88 -6.77
C SER A 103 -5.97 -7.77 -7.32
N ALA A 104 -6.24 -6.74 -8.13
CA ALA A 104 -7.47 -6.60 -8.92
C ALA A 104 -7.54 -7.52 -10.16
N THR A 105 -6.58 -8.42 -10.36
CA THR A 105 -6.33 -9.11 -11.66
C THR A 105 -6.75 -10.57 -11.73
N ASN A 106 -7.68 -10.99 -10.87
CA ASN A 106 -8.57 -12.10 -11.22
C ASN A 106 -9.40 -11.68 -12.46
N GLY A 107 -8.79 -11.70 -13.65
CA GLY A 107 -9.40 -11.31 -14.93
C GLY A 107 -8.68 -10.25 -15.77
N LEU A 108 -7.34 -10.12 -15.75
CA LEU A 108 -6.69 -9.33 -16.82
C LEU A 108 -6.98 -9.97 -18.18
N SER A 109 -7.54 -9.19 -19.10
CA SER A 109 -7.69 -9.65 -20.48
C SER A 109 -6.30 -9.88 -21.09
N PRO A 110 -6.15 -10.83 -22.04
CA PRO A 110 -4.89 -11.06 -22.74
C PRO A 110 -4.28 -9.79 -23.35
N GLU A 111 -5.12 -8.91 -23.88
CA GLU A 111 -4.73 -7.60 -24.46
C GLU A 111 -4.07 -6.68 -23.42
N ARG A 112 -4.54 -6.72 -22.17
CA ARG A 112 -4.02 -5.88 -21.09
C ARG A 112 -2.66 -6.38 -20.61
N CYS A 113 -2.50 -7.71 -20.51
CA CYS A 113 -1.21 -8.34 -20.25
C CYS A 113 -0.18 -8.01 -21.34
N GLU A 114 -0.57 -8.10 -22.61
CA GLU A 114 0.32 -7.75 -23.72
C GLU A 114 0.76 -6.28 -23.67
N ARG A 115 -0.17 -5.37 -23.40
CA ARG A 115 0.13 -3.94 -23.29
C ARG A 115 1.11 -3.64 -22.15
N PHE A 116 0.92 -4.25 -20.98
CA PHE A 116 1.83 -4.09 -19.85
C PHE A 116 3.21 -4.68 -20.13
N SER A 117 3.28 -5.85 -20.77
CA SER A 117 4.54 -6.48 -21.16
C SER A 117 5.34 -5.59 -22.10
N ARG A 118 4.71 -5.07 -23.15
CA ARG A 118 5.34 -4.15 -24.10
C ARG A 118 5.81 -2.87 -23.41
N ALA A 119 4.99 -2.32 -22.51
CA ALA A 119 5.34 -1.11 -21.77
C ALA A 119 6.48 -1.33 -20.76
N ALA A 120 6.64 -2.55 -20.25
CA ALA A 120 7.76 -2.99 -19.43
C ALA A 120 9.03 -3.32 -20.23
N GLY A 121 9.00 -3.18 -21.57
CA GLY A 121 10.14 -3.46 -22.44
C GLY A 121 10.33 -4.95 -22.75
N LEU A 122 9.34 -5.80 -22.45
CA LEU A 122 9.38 -7.21 -22.84
C LEU A 122 9.02 -7.35 -24.32
N ALA A 123 9.77 -8.21 -25.02
CA ALA A 123 9.59 -8.47 -26.45
C ALA A 123 8.27 -9.20 -26.78
N ALA A 124 7.69 -9.93 -25.82
CA ALA A 124 6.45 -10.68 -25.96
C ALA A 124 5.66 -10.69 -24.65
N ASN A 125 4.36 -10.99 -24.74
CA ASN A 125 3.52 -11.25 -23.57
C ASN A 125 3.98 -12.55 -22.91
N PRO A 126 4.39 -12.54 -21.62
CA PRO A 126 4.85 -13.74 -20.96
C PRO A 126 3.67 -14.65 -20.62
N PRO A 127 3.93 -15.95 -20.37
CA PRO A 127 2.89 -16.91 -20.07
C PRO A 127 2.27 -16.63 -18.68
N VAL A 128 1.12 -17.25 -18.40
CA VAL A 128 0.30 -16.96 -17.20
C VAL A 128 1.05 -17.24 -15.88
N GLU A 129 2.00 -18.17 -15.89
CA GLU A 129 2.84 -18.52 -14.75
C GLU A 129 3.71 -17.33 -14.33
N VAL A 130 4.27 -16.59 -15.30
CA VAL A 130 5.05 -15.37 -15.04
C VAL A 130 4.17 -14.31 -14.40
N TRP A 131 2.93 -14.12 -14.87
CA TRP A 131 1.98 -13.19 -14.25
C TRP A 131 1.61 -13.57 -12.82
N THR A 132 1.50 -14.87 -12.54
CA THR A 132 1.28 -15.40 -11.19
C THR A 132 2.48 -15.11 -10.29
N GLU A 133 3.71 -15.30 -10.79
CA GLU A 133 4.93 -14.94 -10.07
C GLU A 133 5.02 -13.43 -9.80
N VAL A 134 4.66 -12.60 -10.78
CA VAL A 134 4.62 -11.13 -10.63
C VAL A 134 3.68 -10.74 -9.50
N SER A 135 2.49 -11.33 -9.42
CA SER A 135 1.58 -11.10 -8.30
C SER A 135 2.21 -11.48 -6.96
N GLY A 136 2.89 -12.63 -6.87
CA GLY A 136 3.59 -13.05 -5.65
C GLY A 136 4.73 -12.12 -5.26
N LEU A 137 5.47 -11.59 -6.25
CA LEU A 137 6.52 -10.60 -6.03
C LEU A 137 5.96 -9.27 -5.53
N LEU A 138 4.87 -8.76 -6.12
CA LEU A 138 4.22 -7.53 -5.66
C LEU A 138 3.72 -7.66 -4.23
N THR A 139 3.11 -8.78 -3.86
CA THR A 139 2.71 -9.04 -2.47
C THR A 139 3.91 -9.03 -1.53
N LYS A 140 5.02 -9.67 -1.93
CA LYS A 140 6.25 -9.69 -1.12
C LYS A 140 6.86 -8.29 -0.99
N MET A 141 6.88 -7.50 -2.05
CA MET A 141 7.32 -6.11 -2.03
C MET A 141 6.42 -5.26 -1.12
N GLY A 142 5.10 -5.48 -1.16
CA GLY A 142 4.10 -4.91 -0.24
C GLY A 142 4.43 -5.15 1.22
N LEU A 143 4.69 -6.41 1.58
CA LEU A 143 5.03 -6.80 2.94
C LEU A 143 6.38 -6.21 3.39
N LEU A 144 7.40 -6.24 2.52
CA LEU A 144 8.70 -5.62 2.82
C LEU A 144 8.60 -4.11 3.02
N ALA A 145 7.71 -3.43 2.28
CA ALA A 145 7.42 -2.02 2.48
C ALA A 145 6.73 -1.74 3.82
N LEU A 146 6.00 -2.70 4.41
CA LEU A 146 5.40 -2.52 5.73
C LEU A 146 6.41 -2.73 6.87
N GLU A 147 7.44 -3.55 6.66
CA GLU A 147 8.43 -3.91 7.68
C GLU A 147 9.54 -2.86 7.87
N GLU A 148 9.84 -2.04 6.84
CA GLU A 148 10.95 -1.05 6.89
C GLU A 148 10.49 0.39 6.56
N PRO A 149 9.61 1.03 7.34
CA PRO A 149 8.93 2.29 6.99
C PRO A 149 9.85 3.48 6.66
N GLU A 150 11.13 3.44 7.03
CA GLU A 150 12.12 4.49 6.76
C GLU A 150 12.86 4.33 5.42
N SER A 151 12.58 3.27 4.66
CA SER A 151 13.24 3.03 3.38
C SER A 151 12.90 4.12 2.35
N MET A 152 13.92 4.74 1.76
CA MET A 152 13.80 5.73 0.67
C MET A 152 13.00 5.22 -0.55
N LEU A 153 12.92 3.90 -0.73
CA LEU A 153 12.05 3.26 -1.73
C LEU A 153 10.58 3.39 -1.35
N ILE A 154 10.22 3.24 -0.08
CA ILE A 154 8.87 3.46 0.44
C ILE A 154 8.51 4.93 0.36
N GLN A 155 9.42 5.86 0.67
CA GLN A 155 9.13 7.29 0.56
C GLN A 155 8.86 7.71 -0.91
N ARG A 156 9.65 7.19 -1.87
CA ARG A 156 9.40 7.39 -3.31
C ARG A 156 8.13 6.67 -3.78
N GLN A 157 7.84 5.51 -3.22
CA GLN A 157 6.66 4.73 -3.54
C GLN A 157 5.40 5.33 -2.96
N PHE A 158 5.40 5.87 -1.75
CA PHE A 158 4.28 6.61 -1.16
C PHE A 158 3.98 7.87 -1.99
N ALA A 159 5.00 8.56 -2.46
CA ALA A 159 4.86 9.68 -3.39
C ALA A 159 4.31 9.25 -4.77
N HIS A 160 4.64 8.04 -5.23
CA HIS A 160 4.10 7.46 -6.48
C HIS A 160 2.67 6.90 -6.29
N GLU A 161 2.39 6.27 -5.16
CA GLU A 161 1.08 5.82 -4.69
C GLU A 161 0.12 6.99 -4.56
N GLN A 162 0.58 8.14 -4.03
CA GLN A 162 -0.16 9.41 -4.01
C GLN A 162 -0.61 9.91 -5.39
N ALA A 163 0.15 9.64 -6.45
CA ALA A 163 -0.24 10.02 -7.80
C ALA A 163 -1.30 9.09 -8.39
N HIS A 164 -1.22 7.79 -8.09
CA HIS A 164 -2.10 6.75 -8.66
C HIS A 164 -3.39 6.52 -7.83
N TRP A 165 -3.37 6.73 -6.51
CA TRP A 165 -4.54 6.56 -5.64
C TRP A 165 -5.64 7.61 -5.91
N LEU A 166 -5.23 8.79 -6.38
CA LEU A 166 -6.14 9.80 -6.91
C LEU A 166 -6.79 9.39 -8.24
N GLU A 167 -6.21 8.42 -8.95
CA GLU A 167 -6.74 7.83 -10.18
C GLU A 167 -7.65 6.61 -9.94
N SER A 168 -7.57 5.95 -8.77
CA SER A 168 -8.17 4.63 -8.52
C SER A 168 -9.30 4.56 -7.47
N LEU A 169 -9.92 5.68 -7.08
CA LEU A 169 -11.13 5.66 -6.23
C LEU A 169 -12.29 4.88 -6.88
N PRO A 170 -13.14 4.18 -6.11
CA PRO A 170 -14.10 3.22 -6.64
C PRO A 170 -15.07 3.87 -7.65
N ALA A 171 -15.23 3.19 -8.78
CA ALA A 171 -16.09 3.61 -9.88
C ALA A 171 -17.57 3.63 -9.43
N GLY A 172 -18.06 4.79 -9.02
CA GLY A 172 -19.45 5.13 -9.26
C GLY A 172 -19.64 5.40 -10.76
N ASP A 173 -20.59 4.70 -11.37
CA ASP A 173 -21.04 4.79 -12.76
C ASP A 173 -19.94 4.86 -13.86
N PRO A 174 -19.70 3.76 -14.62
CA PRO A 174 -18.65 3.69 -15.64
C PRO A 174 -18.81 4.66 -16.82
N PHE A 175 -19.93 5.40 -16.93
CA PHE A 175 -20.15 6.39 -17.99
C PHE A 175 -19.89 7.85 -17.57
N SER A 176 -19.57 8.10 -16.29
CA SER A 176 -19.45 9.46 -15.73
C SER A 176 -18.00 9.95 -15.57
N HIS A 177 -16.98 9.09 -15.72
CA HIS A 177 -15.62 9.37 -15.24
C HIS A 177 -14.54 9.12 -16.31
N GLY A 178 -14.48 9.97 -17.34
CA GLY A 178 -13.31 10.03 -18.22
C GLY A 178 -12.04 10.37 -17.41
N THR A 179 -10.87 9.93 -17.88
CA THR A 179 -9.54 10.18 -17.26
C THR A 179 -9.34 11.64 -16.85
N LYS A 180 -9.83 12.58 -17.66
CA LYS A 180 -9.81 14.02 -17.37
C LYS A 180 -10.63 14.41 -16.12
N ALA A 181 -11.78 13.78 -15.88
CA ALA A 181 -12.60 14.06 -14.70
C ALA A 181 -11.91 13.57 -13.43
N THR A 182 -11.27 12.40 -13.49
CA THR A 182 -10.48 11.85 -12.39
C THR A 182 -9.28 12.74 -12.06
N ALA A 183 -8.48 13.12 -13.08
CA ALA A 183 -7.37 14.06 -12.91
C ALA A 183 -7.82 15.42 -12.35
N ASN A 184 -8.98 15.92 -12.77
CA ASN A 184 -9.55 17.15 -12.21
C ASN A 184 -9.92 17.00 -10.73
N ARG A 185 -10.52 15.88 -10.30
CA ARG A 185 -10.81 15.64 -8.88
C ARG A 185 -9.52 15.56 -8.06
N ALA A 186 -8.51 14.88 -8.60
CA ALA A 186 -7.18 14.78 -7.99
C ALA A 186 -6.56 16.16 -7.73
N ALA A 187 -6.57 17.04 -8.73
CA ALA A 187 -6.03 18.39 -8.61
C ALA A 187 -6.80 19.24 -7.58
N LYS A 188 -8.14 19.14 -7.59
CA LYS A 188 -8.99 19.81 -6.59
C LYS A 188 -8.69 19.32 -5.18
N ALA A 189 -8.59 18.01 -4.98
CA ALA A 189 -8.30 17.41 -3.68
C ALA A 189 -6.95 17.88 -3.13
N LYS A 190 -5.90 17.94 -3.96
CA LYS A 190 -4.58 18.46 -3.57
C LYS A 190 -4.66 19.92 -3.10
N THR A 191 -5.36 20.76 -3.86
CA THR A 191 -5.51 22.18 -3.53
C THR A 191 -6.30 22.37 -2.22
N LEU A 192 -7.39 21.63 -2.04
CA LEU A 192 -8.19 21.66 -0.81
C LEU A 192 -7.40 21.16 0.40
N ALA A 193 -6.70 20.03 0.27
CA ALA A 193 -5.87 19.47 1.34
C ALA A 193 -4.82 20.47 1.80
N ARG A 194 -4.11 21.11 0.86
CA ARG A 194 -3.11 22.13 1.19
C ARG A 194 -3.73 23.32 1.91
N TRP A 195 -4.84 23.84 1.40
CA TRP A 195 -5.52 25.00 1.99
C TRP A 195 -5.99 24.74 3.42
N LEU A 196 -6.53 23.55 3.69
CA LEU A 196 -6.97 23.11 5.02
C LEU A 196 -5.78 22.90 5.96
N TRP A 197 -4.72 22.27 5.46
CA TRP A 197 -3.50 21.98 6.20
C TRP A 197 -2.80 23.24 6.69
N ASP A 198 -2.65 24.22 5.79
CA ASP A 198 -2.10 25.54 6.09
C ASP A 198 -2.81 26.13 7.31
N ARG A 199 -4.14 26.15 7.29
CA ARG A 199 -4.98 26.71 8.35
C ARG A 199 -5.15 25.81 9.57
N ASN A 200 -4.40 24.72 9.68
CA ASN A 200 -4.48 23.76 10.79
C ASN A 200 -5.90 23.20 11.03
N ILE A 201 -6.68 23.01 9.96
CA ILE A 201 -8.01 22.42 10.06
C ILE A 201 -7.83 20.90 9.96
N ASP A 202 -8.28 20.16 10.97
CA ASP A 202 -8.18 18.71 10.97
C ASP A 202 -9.29 18.02 10.16
N VAL A 203 -9.10 16.73 9.88
CA VAL A 203 -10.05 15.93 9.08
C VAL A 203 -11.43 15.81 9.75
N PRO A 204 -11.55 15.52 11.06
CA PRO A 204 -12.84 15.50 11.75
C PRO A 204 -13.60 16.83 11.64
N THR A 205 -12.92 17.96 11.86
CA THR A 205 -13.52 19.29 11.76
C THR A 205 -14.00 19.58 10.34
N MET A 206 -13.19 19.25 9.32
CA MET A 206 -13.58 19.38 7.92
C MET A 206 -14.87 18.60 7.57
N PHE A 207 -15.02 17.38 8.10
CA PHE A 207 -16.22 16.57 7.85
C PHE A 207 -17.44 17.03 8.67
N GLY A 208 -17.22 17.64 9.84
CA GLY A 208 -18.26 18.26 10.66
C GLY A 208 -18.89 19.51 10.02
N PHE A 209 -18.22 20.13 9.03
CA PHE A 209 -18.76 21.28 8.34
C PHE A 209 -20.01 20.99 7.51
N SER A 210 -20.94 21.95 7.53
CA SER A 210 -22.08 21.95 6.61
C SER A 210 -21.61 22.03 5.15
N ASP A 211 -22.45 21.54 4.22
CA ASP A 211 -22.13 21.61 2.79
C ASP A 211 -21.97 23.06 2.29
N LYS A 212 -22.76 24.00 2.85
CA LYS A 212 -22.62 25.44 2.57
C LYS A 212 -21.20 25.93 2.90
N PHE A 213 -20.68 25.54 4.06
CA PHE A 213 -19.36 25.96 4.53
C PHE A 213 -18.23 25.29 3.74
N ARG A 214 -18.37 24.00 3.39
CA ARG A 214 -17.43 23.32 2.47
C ARG A 214 -17.35 24.02 1.11
N ARG A 215 -18.47 24.47 0.54
CA ARG A 215 -18.46 25.26 -0.71
C ARG A 215 -17.78 26.61 -0.54
N GLU A 216 -17.90 27.24 0.61
CA GLU A 216 -17.20 28.49 0.93
C GLU A 216 -15.68 28.29 1.04
N ILE A 217 -15.25 27.26 1.75
CA ILE A 217 -13.84 26.83 1.79
C ILE A 217 -13.32 26.61 0.38
N ALA A 218 -14.03 25.82 -0.44
CA ALA A 218 -13.59 25.53 -1.80
C ALA A 218 -13.39 26.81 -2.64
N ARG A 219 -14.29 27.79 -2.52
CA ARG A 219 -14.13 29.08 -3.21
C ARG A 219 -12.91 29.88 -2.72
N ASN A 220 -12.65 29.88 -1.40
CA ASN A 220 -11.48 30.56 -0.83
C ASN A 220 -10.17 29.82 -1.12
N ALA A 221 -10.25 28.52 -1.43
CA ALA A 221 -9.15 27.74 -1.97
C ALA A 221 -9.02 27.85 -3.50
N GLU A 222 -9.78 28.76 -4.14
CA GLU A 222 -9.82 28.94 -5.60
C GLU A 222 -10.20 27.68 -6.40
N VAL A 223 -10.92 26.76 -5.75
CA VAL A 223 -11.41 25.51 -6.33
C VAL A 223 -12.91 25.61 -6.60
N ASN A 224 -13.33 25.26 -7.83
CA ASN A 224 -14.76 25.11 -8.12
C ASN A 224 -15.37 24.03 -7.19
N PRO A 225 -16.36 24.38 -6.34
CA PRO A 225 -16.82 23.52 -5.26
C PRO A 225 -17.14 22.10 -5.72
N PRO A 226 -16.56 21.07 -5.07
CA PRO A 226 -16.92 19.69 -5.34
C PRO A 226 -18.42 19.47 -5.05
N SER A 227 -19.11 18.85 -5.99
CA SER A 227 -20.53 18.48 -5.82
C SER A 227 -20.72 17.20 -5.01
N SER A 228 -19.65 16.44 -4.74
CA SER A 228 -19.67 15.20 -3.96
C SER A 228 -18.62 15.19 -2.86
N LEU A 229 -18.84 14.35 -1.85
CA LEU A 229 -17.90 14.12 -0.75
C LEU A 229 -16.62 13.39 -1.20
N THR A 230 -16.62 12.74 -2.36
CA THR A 230 -15.48 11.95 -2.85
C THR A 230 -14.20 12.78 -2.93
N THR A 231 -14.28 14.03 -3.42
CA THR A 231 -13.10 14.91 -3.50
C THR A 231 -12.62 15.35 -2.11
N TRP A 232 -13.54 15.54 -1.17
CA TRP A 232 -13.21 15.86 0.23
C TRP A 232 -12.57 14.68 0.96
N GLN A 233 -13.01 13.45 0.68
CA GLN A 233 -12.37 12.23 1.16
C GLN A 233 -10.93 12.09 0.64
N SER A 234 -10.69 12.38 -0.64
CA SER A 234 -9.33 12.43 -1.19
C SER A 234 -8.47 13.48 -0.50
N ALA A 235 -9.03 14.66 -0.21
CA ALA A 235 -8.31 15.71 0.53
C ALA A 235 -7.94 15.26 1.95
N ALA A 236 -8.85 14.57 2.65
CA ALA A 236 -8.59 14.02 3.98
C ALA A 236 -7.43 13.02 4.01
N VAL A 237 -7.34 12.13 3.01
CA VAL A 237 -6.22 11.18 2.88
C VAL A 237 -4.89 11.92 2.71
N LEU A 238 -4.86 12.96 1.87
CA LEU A 238 -3.66 13.78 1.68
C LEU A 238 -3.28 14.53 2.97
N MET A 239 -4.24 15.02 3.74
CA MET A 239 -3.99 15.66 5.03
C MET A 239 -3.39 14.69 6.06
N ALA A 240 -3.91 13.46 6.14
CA ALA A 240 -3.33 12.44 7.02
C ALA A 240 -1.88 12.10 6.64
N GLN A 241 -1.56 12.09 5.34
CA GLN A 241 -0.19 11.89 4.89
C GLN A 241 0.73 13.05 5.26
N MET A 242 0.27 14.30 5.13
CA MET A 242 1.02 15.47 5.59
C MET A 242 1.26 15.41 7.11
N GLU A 243 0.31 14.90 7.89
CA GLU A 243 0.47 14.68 9.34
C GLU A 243 1.57 13.66 9.64
N VAL A 244 1.56 12.50 8.97
CA VAL A 244 2.62 11.48 9.12
C VAL A 244 3.99 12.05 8.75
N MET A 245 4.08 12.79 7.64
CA MET A 245 5.32 13.44 7.20
C MET A 245 5.80 14.51 8.18
N ALA A 246 4.89 15.30 8.77
CA ALA A 246 5.23 16.30 9.77
C ALA A 246 5.68 15.68 11.09
N GLN A 247 5.15 14.51 11.45
CA GLN A 247 5.61 13.74 12.63
C GLN A 247 7.00 13.15 12.41
N ALA A 248 7.30 12.68 11.20
CA ALA A 248 8.61 12.15 10.86
C ALA A 248 9.69 13.25 10.78
N ASP A 249 9.36 14.41 10.18
CA ASP A 249 10.25 15.55 10.08
C ASP A 249 9.47 16.87 10.17
N ALA A 250 9.43 17.44 11.37
CA ALA A 250 8.76 18.71 11.63
C ALA A 250 9.43 19.91 10.93
N GLY A 251 10.68 19.77 10.50
CA GLY A 251 11.42 20.81 9.78
C GLY A 251 11.17 20.82 8.28
N ASN A 252 10.46 19.83 7.74
CA ASN A 252 10.25 19.70 6.31
C ASN A 252 9.36 20.83 5.76
N PRO A 253 9.86 21.69 4.86
CA PRO A 253 9.11 22.83 4.34
C PRO A 253 7.86 22.41 3.54
N ALA A 254 7.81 21.19 3.00
CA ALA A 254 6.65 20.69 2.28
C ALA A 254 5.41 20.48 3.17
N VAL A 255 5.62 20.27 4.47
CA VAL A 255 4.55 20.04 5.46
C VAL A 255 4.46 21.16 6.50
N SER A 256 5.22 22.24 6.34
CA SER A 256 5.04 23.45 7.12
C SER A 256 3.62 24.01 6.94
N ARG A 257 3.02 24.53 8.02
CA ARG A 257 1.69 25.14 8.02
C ARG A 257 1.83 26.66 7.89
N ASN A 258 1.12 27.26 6.94
CA ASN A 258 1.04 28.71 6.74
C ASN A 258 -0.36 29.24 7.06
N HIS A 259 -0.55 30.54 7.33
CA HIS A 259 -1.89 31.09 7.60
C HIS A 259 -2.57 30.53 8.87
N LEU A 260 -1.79 30.20 9.89
CA LEU A 260 -2.30 29.75 11.19
C LEU A 260 -3.15 30.83 11.89
N ASP A 261 -2.90 32.10 11.59
CA ASP A 261 -3.70 33.24 12.05
C ASP A 261 -5.16 33.19 11.57
N GLU A 262 -5.45 32.45 10.49
CA GLU A 262 -6.79 32.26 9.99
C GLU A 262 -7.52 31.04 10.61
N HIS A 263 -6.85 30.21 11.42
CA HIS A 263 -7.41 28.97 11.95
C HIS A 263 -8.77 29.18 12.63
N ASP A 264 -8.84 30.10 13.60
CA ASP A 264 -10.04 30.28 14.42
C ASP A 264 -11.27 30.73 13.60
N ARG A 265 -11.03 31.49 12.53
CA ARG A 265 -12.06 31.90 11.58
C ARG A 265 -12.70 30.70 10.88
N TRP A 266 -11.92 29.67 10.59
CA TRP A 266 -12.35 28.55 9.75
C TRP A 266 -12.68 27.28 10.53
N ALA A 267 -12.04 27.02 11.67
CA ALA A 267 -12.22 25.80 12.45
C ALA A 267 -13.60 25.67 13.10
N THR A 268 -14.29 26.78 13.37
CA THR A 268 -15.58 26.75 14.08
C THR A 268 -16.77 26.38 13.19
N GLY A 269 -16.60 26.33 11.86
CA GLY A 269 -17.70 26.06 10.92
C GLY A 269 -18.84 27.09 10.95
N THR A 270 -18.71 28.13 11.76
CA THR A 270 -19.71 29.16 11.96
C THR A 270 -19.23 30.37 11.19
N GLN A 271 -20.00 30.83 10.19
CA GLN A 271 -19.66 32.08 9.50
C GLN A 271 -19.62 33.18 10.56
N ILE A 272 -18.42 33.73 10.83
CA ILE A 272 -18.30 35.01 11.51
C ILE A 272 -18.91 36.01 10.53
N LYS A 273 -20.17 36.38 10.78
CA LYS A 273 -20.81 37.47 10.04
C LYS A 273 -19.92 38.70 10.27
N PRO A 274 -19.41 39.34 9.22
CA PRO A 274 -18.60 40.55 9.38
C PRO A 274 -19.41 41.66 10.06
#